data_AF-A0A933Y1K6-F1
#
_entry.id   AF-A0A933Y1K6-F1
#
_cell.length_a   1.000
_cell.length_b   1.000
_cell.length_c   1.000
_cell.angle_alpha   90.00
_cell.angle_beta   90.00
_cell.angle_gamma   90.00
#
_symmetry.space_group_name_H-M   'P 1'
#
loop_
_entity.id
_entity.type
_entity.pdbx_description
1 polymer ?
#
loop_
_entity_poly.entity_id
_entity_poly.type
_entity_poly.pdbx_seq_one_letter_code
_entity_poly.pdbx_strand_id
1 'polypeptide(L)'
;MKTSSLRLLLAWSLCALPVATALGANVACSRAASADELATLADAPLSPPRAELLELAFDAASAFPTNPHAKNRSRAQETVIQACLELERFRTASLWSERVDDWRRGTCYAELAYRLAERGSTAAAEASLALARTVAERAEKAVSDEDTEQTWRRDRVLAGIARTELLLGRHGKAEELAAGLTDSEAGRVEIARAAGFDEEQFEAHLKSVDETVAVGNFDLMKAALESCVRLFDRFYGDAERRERVEAKIKSSWNKLPIDVRVDLMFALTESALDHQDHVRALALVEESKQIVDGARWLPEDRIPVLARLASLRFRAGDVATARSDASFALAFYDAEHTKIVDVYRAGALRPLAETYQTFGDRDEARKVYALALEAGATNPNSRPRAQDLVATCCSMAVSGFEPDPELRARARALRDALGEPW
;
A
#
# COMPACT_ATOMS: atom_id res chain seq x y z
N MET A 1 -53.18 34.52 49.83
CA MET A 1 -53.76 35.86 50.04
C MET A 1 -52.90 36.87 49.28
N LYS A 2 -53.41 37.36 48.14
CA LYS A 2 -53.78 38.77 47.89
C LYS A 2 -52.56 39.70 47.79
N THR A 3 -52.09 39.99 46.56
CA THR A 3 -52.34 41.23 45.75
C THR A 3 -51.61 42.47 46.30
N SER A 4 -50.88 43.33 45.58
CA SER A 4 -50.95 43.76 44.18
C SER A 4 -49.79 44.70 43.79
N SER A 5 -49.49 44.73 42.48
CA SER A 5 -49.16 45.89 41.60
C SER A 5 -47.98 46.84 41.90
N LEU A 6 -47.04 47.01 40.94
CA LEU A 6 -47.05 48.11 39.97
C LEU A 6 -46.01 47.93 38.82
N ARG A 7 -46.32 48.59 37.69
CA ARG A 7 -45.77 48.48 36.34
C ARG A 7 -44.40 49.17 36.16
N LEU A 8 -43.55 48.63 35.26
CA LEU A 8 -42.73 49.47 34.39
C LEU A 8 -42.40 48.73 33.08
N LEU A 9 -42.81 49.38 31.98
CA LEU A 9 -42.54 49.03 30.59
C LEU A 9 -41.07 49.33 30.26
N LEU A 10 -40.37 48.39 29.63
CA LEU A 10 -39.17 48.67 28.86
C LEU A 10 -39.12 47.76 27.63
N ALA A 11 -39.39 48.37 26.49
CA ALA A 11 -39.24 47.81 25.16
C ALA A 11 -37.75 47.62 24.86
N TRP A 12 -37.34 46.41 24.49
CA TRP A 12 -36.06 46.17 23.85
C TRP A 12 -36.31 45.54 22.49
N SER A 13 -35.97 46.32 21.47
CA SER A 13 -36.08 45.99 20.05
C SER A 13 -35.16 44.84 19.66
N LEU A 14 -35.66 44.03 18.73
CA LEU A 14 -34.93 43.05 17.95
C LEU A 14 -33.73 43.70 17.22
N CYS A 15 -32.54 43.12 17.39
CA CYS A 15 -31.49 43.13 16.38
C CYS A 15 -31.28 41.69 15.92
N ALA A 16 -31.93 41.31 14.83
CA ALA A 16 -31.56 40.13 14.05
C ALA A 16 -30.30 40.48 13.24
N LEU A 17 -29.17 39.87 13.59
CA LEU A 17 -27.97 39.89 12.75
C LEU A 17 -28.10 38.81 11.66
N PRO A 18 -27.79 39.13 10.39
CA PRO A 18 -27.79 38.14 9.33
C PRO A 18 -26.50 37.31 9.43
N VAL A 19 -26.63 36.05 9.86
CA VAL A 19 -25.60 35.02 9.61
C VAL A 19 -25.87 34.46 8.23
N ALA A 20 -25.21 35.00 7.21
CA ALA A 20 -25.22 34.43 5.88
C ALA A 20 -23.85 34.58 5.19
N THR A 21 -23.37 33.46 4.65
CA THR A 21 -22.40 33.35 3.55
C THR A 21 -20.94 33.78 3.79
N ALA A 22 -20.21 33.04 4.63
CA ALA A 22 -18.73 33.03 4.63
C ALA A 22 -18.09 31.64 4.39
N LEU A 23 -18.88 30.57 4.33
CA LEU A 23 -18.37 29.19 4.16
C LEU A 23 -17.96 28.84 2.72
N GLY A 24 -18.52 29.52 1.70
CA GLY A 24 -18.22 29.22 0.29
C GLY A 24 -16.89 29.79 -0.23
N ALA A 25 -16.47 30.95 0.26
CA ALA A 25 -15.25 31.61 -0.22
C ALA A 25 -13.97 30.97 0.33
N ASN A 26 -14.01 30.45 1.57
CA ASN A 26 -12.84 29.86 2.23
C ASN A 26 -12.42 28.51 1.61
N VAL A 27 -13.39 27.70 1.17
CA VAL A 27 -13.14 26.39 0.54
C VAL A 27 -12.57 26.56 -0.88
N ALA A 28 -13.04 27.54 -1.65
CA ALA A 28 -12.53 27.79 -2.99
C ALA A 28 -11.09 28.31 -2.98
N CYS A 29 -10.75 29.20 -2.04
CA CYS A 29 -9.41 29.76 -1.88
C CYS A 29 -8.39 28.69 -1.44
N SER A 30 -8.79 27.80 -0.50
CA SER A 30 -7.96 26.68 -0.04
C SER A 30 -7.67 25.65 -1.15
N ARG A 31 -8.64 25.38 -2.04
CA ARG A 31 -8.46 24.43 -3.14
C ARG A 31 -7.56 24.97 -4.25
N ALA A 32 -7.64 26.27 -4.56
CA ALA A 32 -6.75 26.91 -5.52
C ALA A 32 -5.28 26.88 -5.04
N ALA A 33 -5.05 27.24 -3.77
CA ALA A 33 -3.71 27.16 -3.16
C ALA A 33 -3.16 25.73 -3.14
N SER A 34 -4.01 24.73 -2.89
CA SER A 34 -3.59 23.31 -2.92
C SER A 34 -3.20 22.85 -4.33
N ALA A 35 -3.88 23.35 -5.37
CA ALA A 35 -3.57 23.00 -6.76
C ALA A 35 -2.24 23.60 -7.22
N ASP A 36 -1.94 24.84 -6.80
CA ASP A 36 -0.69 25.51 -7.13
C ASP A 36 0.52 24.78 -6.53
N GLU A 37 0.46 24.40 -5.25
CA GLU A 37 1.54 23.64 -4.59
C GLU A 37 1.81 22.30 -5.31
N LEU A 38 0.77 21.54 -5.64
CA LEU A 38 0.93 20.25 -6.33
C LEU A 38 1.37 20.39 -7.79
N ALA A 39 1.10 21.54 -8.43
CA ALA A 39 1.58 21.82 -9.78
C ALA A 39 3.11 22.03 -9.83
N THR A 40 3.73 22.42 -8.70
CA THR A 40 5.19 22.60 -8.60
C THR A 40 5.95 21.30 -8.39
N LEU A 41 5.27 20.19 -8.11
CA LEU A 41 5.91 18.89 -7.92
C LEU A 41 6.76 18.51 -9.14
N ALA A 42 7.90 17.90 -8.85
CA ALA A 42 8.77 17.31 -9.86
C ALA A 42 8.67 15.79 -9.80
N ASP A 43 8.90 15.16 -10.94
CA ASP A 43 9.08 13.72 -11.02
C ASP A 43 10.57 13.39 -10.97
N ALA A 44 10.95 12.37 -10.21
CA ALA A 44 12.28 11.80 -10.29
C ALA A 44 12.57 11.31 -11.73
N PRO A 45 13.84 11.39 -12.18
CA PRO A 45 14.22 10.95 -13.51
C PRO A 45 13.98 9.45 -13.68
N LEU A 46 13.40 9.07 -14.81
CA LEU A 46 13.10 7.69 -15.17
C LEU A 46 13.51 7.47 -16.62
N SER A 47 14.07 6.31 -16.95
CA SER A 47 14.46 6.01 -18.33
C SER A 47 13.22 5.95 -19.23
N PRO A 48 13.32 6.38 -20.51
CA PRO A 48 12.16 6.41 -21.40
C PRO A 48 11.40 5.08 -21.50
N PRO A 49 12.05 3.89 -21.57
CA PRO A 49 11.33 2.62 -21.60
C PRO A 49 10.51 2.36 -20.33
N ARG A 50 11.00 2.76 -19.15
CA ARG A 50 10.28 2.59 -17.88
C ARG A 50 9.14 3.59 -17.73
N ALA A 51 9.31 4.83 -18.20
CA ALA A 51 8.22 5.80 -18.25
C ALA A 51 7.08 5.34 -19.17
N GLU A 52 7.43 4.81 -20.35
CA GLU A 52 6.47 4.23 -21.31
C GLU A 52 5.68 3.07 -20.69
N LEU A 53 6.29 2.23 -19.86
CA LEU A 53 5.59 1.16 -19.14
C LEU A 53 4.50 1.69 -18.21
N LEU A 54 4.79 2.75 -17.45
CA LEU A 54 3.81 3.36 -16.54
C LEU A 54 2.65 4.02 -17.32
N GLU A 55 2.95 4.70 -18.43
CA GLU A 55 1.94 5.28 -19.32
C GLU A 55 1.05 4.18 -19.93
N LEU A 56 1.66 3.12 -20.45
CA LEU A 56 0.94 1.97 -21.00
C LEU A 56 0.06 1.29 -19.94
N ALA A 57 0.56 1.13 -18.71
CA ALA A 57 -0.21 0.60 -17.61
C ALA A 57 -1.40 1.52 -17.26
N PHE A 58 -1.19 2.83 -17.18
CA PHE A 58 -2.27 3.76 -16.88
C PHE A 58 -3.34 3.79 -17.98
N ASP A 59 -2.92 3.69 -19.24
CA ASP A 59 -3.81 3.57 -20.39
C ASP A 59 -4.63 2.27 -20.34
N ALA A 60 -4.00 1.13 -20.07
CA ALA A 60 -4.71 -0.14 -19.92
C ALA A 60 -5.69 -0.11 -18.74
N ALA A 61 -5.31 0.50 -17.62
CA ALA A 61 -6.20 0.73 -16.48
C ALA A 61 -7.36 1.66 -16.82
N SER A 62 -7.14 2.67 -17.67
CA SER A 62 -8.17 3.63 -18.09
C SER A 62 -9.09 3.09 -19.19
N ALA A 63 -8.70 1.99 -19.88
CA ALA A 63 -9.50 1.34 -20.90
C ALA A 63 -10.74 0.63 -20.34
N PHE A 64 -10.73 0.29 -19.05
CA PHE A 64 -11.93 -0.20 -18.37
C PHE A 64 -13.11 0.77 -18.53
N PRO A 65 -14.31 0.29 -18.92
CA PRO A 65 -15.50 1.12 -18.98
C PRO A 65 -15.85 1.68 -17.61
N THR A 66 -16.30 2.93 -17.56
CA THR A 66 -16.76 3.55 -16.30
C THR A 66 -17.99 2.82 -15.74
N ASN A 67 -18.85 2.27 -16.60
CA ASN A 67 -19.98 1.43 -16.22
C ASN A 67 -19.92 0.09 -16.98
N PRO A 68 -20.00 -1.09 -16.32
CA PRO A 68 -20.10 -1.33 -14.88
C PRO A 68 -18.74 -1.44 -14.16
N HIS A 69 -17.63 -1.13 -14.82
CA HIS A 69 -16.29 -1.48 -14.34
C HIS A 69 -15.53 -0.39 -13.57
N ALA A 70 -16.18 0.70 -13.12
CA ALA A 70 -15.54 1.76 -12.33
C ALA A 70 -14.66 1.24 -11.18
N LYS A 71 -15.12 0.24 -10.41
CA LYS A 71 -14.33 -0.35 -9.32
C LYS A 71 -13.03 -0.99 -9.81
N ASN A 72 -13.07 -1.70 -10.94
CA ASN A 72 -11.89 -2.35 -11.51
C ASN A 72 -10.92 -1.32 -12.08
N ARG A 73 -11.46 -0.32 -12.79
CA ARG A 73 -10.72 0.83 -13.30
C ARG A 73 -9.96 1.55 -12.19
N SER A 74 -10.67 2.01 -11.16
CA SER A 74 -10.08 2.76 -10.05
C SER A 74 -9.01 1.94 -9.31
N ARG A 75 -9.24 0.63 -9.11
CA ARG A 75 -8.23 -0.26 -8.51
C ARG A 75 -6.98 -0.42 -9.38
N ALA A 76 -7.15 -0.58 -10.69
CA ALA A 76 -6.02 -0.68 -11.61
C ALA A 76 -5.24 0.64 -11.69
N GLN A 77 -5.92 1.78 -11.74
CA GLN A 77 -5.29 3.11 -11.73
C GLN A 77 -4.55 3.36 -10.41
N GLU A 78 -5.14 3.02 -9.27
CA GLU A 78 -4.49 3.07 -7.96
C GLU A 78 -3.18 2.26 -7.96
N THR A 79 -3.17 1.05 -8.55
CA THR A 79 -1.96 0.23 -8.68
C THR A 79 -0.83 0.97 -9.42
N VAL A 80 -1.16 1.64 -10.54
CA VAL A 80 -0.18 2.41 -11.30
C VAL A 80 0.30 3.63 -10.50
N ILE A 81 -0.60 4.32 -9.80
CA ILE A 81 -0.25 5.48 -8.98
C ILE A 81 0.69 5.06 -7.83
N GLN A 82 0.47 3.90 -7.20
CA GLN A 82 1.39 3.37 -6.20
C GLN A 82 2.79 3.12 -6.77
N ALA A 83 2.89 2.54 -7.98
CA ALA A 83 4.17 2.39 -8.68
C ALA A 83 4.83 3.75 -8.98
N CYS A 84 4.05 4.78 -9.33
CA CYS A 84 4.57 6.15 -9.48
C CYS A 84 5.11 6.71 -8.15
N LEU A 85 4.41 6.49 -7.02
CA LEU A 85 4.84 6.97 -5.71
C LEU A 85 6.14 6.31 -5.25
N GLU A 86 6.28 4.99 -5.49
CA GLU A 86 7.52 4.25 -5.22
C GLU A 86 8.71 4.74 -6.05
N LEU A 87 8.45 5.13 -7.31
CA LEU A 87 9.44 5.70 -8.21
C LEU A 87 9.62 7.22 -8.07
N GLU A 88 9.05 7.84 -7.02
CA GLU A 88 9.11 9.28 -6.75
C GLU A 88 8.64 10.15 -7.94
N ARG A 89 7.69 9.63 -8.72
CA ARG A 89 7.00 10.33 -9.81
C ARG A 89 5.81 11.11 -9.25
N PHE A 90 6.05 11.99 -8.29
CA PHE A 90 5.01 12.65 -7.49
C PHE A 90 4.07 13.55 -8.30
N ARG A 91 4.58 14.24 -9.31
CA ARG A 91 3.75 15.06 -10.20
C ARG A 91 2.80 14.17 -11.00
N THR A 92 3.33 13.11 -11.60
CA THR A 92 2.53 12.15 -12.36
C THR A 92 1.50 11.46 -11.46
N ALA A 93 1.89 11.00 -10.27
CA ALA A 93 1.00 10.40 -9.28
C ALA A 93 -0.15 11.34 -8.90
N SER A 94 0.13 12.64 -8.67
CA SER A 94 -0.88 13.66 -8.37
C SER A 94 -1.87 13.84 -9.52
N LEU A 95 -1.38 14.03 -10.74
CA LEU A 95 -2.21 14.20 -11.95
C LEU A 95 -3.10 12.98 -12.22
N TRP A 96 -2.55 11.78 -12.05
CA TRP A 96 -3.29 10.55 -12.28
C TRP A 96 -4.27 10.22 -11.15
N SER A 97 -3.98 10.62 -9.91
CA SER A 97 -4.92 10.51 -8.79
C SER A 97 -6.24 11.25 -9.06
N GLU A 98 -6.19 12.42 -9.71
CA GLU A 98 -7.39 13.20 -10.06
C GLU A 98 -8.35 12.42 -10.98
N ARG A 99 -7.83 11.49 -11.79
CA ARG A 99 -8.58 10.70 -12.77
C ARG A 99 -9.23 9.43 -12.18
N VAL A 100 -9.00 9.13 -10.91
CA VAL A 100 -9.58 7.97 -10.21
C VAL A 100 -11.02 8.29 -9.78
N ASP A 101 -11.99 7.48 -10.18
CA ASP A 101 -13.41 7.86 -10.06
C ASP A 101 -14.03 7.63 -8.66
N ASP A 102 -13.44 6.76 -7.84
CA ASP A 102 -13.98 6.39 -6.52
C ASP A 102 -13.13 6.88 -5.34
N TRP A 103 -13.46 6.40 -4.13
CA TRP A 103 -12.78 6.74 -2.88
C TRP A 103 -11.26 6.46 -2.89
N ARG A 104 -10.76 5.58 -3.78
CA ARG A 104 -9.32 5.33 -3.95
C ARG A 104 -8.57 6.59 -4.36
N ARG A 105 -9.25 7.57 -4.96
CA ARG A 105 -8.70 8.91 -5.17
C ARG A 105 -8.16 9.49 -3.86
N GLY A 106 -8.95 9.37 -2.77
CA GLY A 106 -8.56 9.83 -1.45
C GLY A 106 -7.38 9.05 -0.88
N THR A 107 -7.34 7.73 -1.11
CA THR A 107 -6.21 6.88 -0.72
C THR A 107 -4.94 7.25 -1.47
N CYS A 108 -5.02 7.52 -2.77
CA CYS A 108 -3.88 7.97 -3.57
C CYS A 108 -3.34 9.33 -3.08
N TYR A 109 -4.21 10.29 -2.77
CA TYR A 109 -3.79 11.57 -2.20
C TYR A 109 -3.20 11.43 -0.79
N ALA A 110 -3.77 10.57 0.05
CA ALA A 110 -3.23 10.33 1.39
C ALA A 110 -1.84 9.68 1.35
N GLU A 111 -1.61 8.73 0.45
CA GLU A 111 -0.30 8.11 0.28
C GLU A 111 0.71 9.08 -0.36
N LEU A 112 0.29 9.89 -1.35
CA LEU A 112 1.12 10.98 -1.88
C LEU A 112 1.54 11.94 -0.76
N ALA A 113 0.61 12.32 0.11
CA ALA A 113 0.90 13.18 1.25
C ALA A 113 1.91 12.56 2.21
N TYR A 114 1.76 11.26 2.50
CA TYR A 114 2.69 10.49 3.33
C TYR A 114 4.11 10.53 2.75
N ARG A 115 4.27 10.21 1.46
CA ARG A 115 5.60 10.22 0.78
C ARG A 115 6.22 11.62 0.72
N LEU A 116 5.41 12.66 0.51
CA LEU A 116 5.88 14.04 0.53
C LEU A 116 6.32 14.47 1.92
N ALA A 117 5.62 14.03 2.98
CA ALA A 117 6.00 14.27 4.37
C ALA A 117 7.32 13.56 4.73
N GLU A 118 7.53 12.31 4.31
CA GLU A 118 8.80 11.58 4.48
C GLU A 118 10.00 12.35 3.89
N ARG A 119 9.77 13.10 2.80
CA ARG A 119 10.78 13.93 2.11
C ARG A 119 10.88 15.36 2.65
N GLY A 120 10.18 15.70 3.73
CA GLY A 120 10.16 17.05 4.31
C GLY A 120 9.43 18.10 3.48
N SER A 121 8.66 17.70 2.46
CA SER A 121 7.87 18.60 1.61
C SER A 121 6.53 18.94 2.26
N THR A 122 6.57 19.59 3.43
CA THR A 122 5.40 19.80 4.30
C THR A 122 4.24 20.52 3.60
N ALA A 123 4.51 21.58 2.82
CA ALA A 123 3.45 22.33 2.14
C ALA A 123 2.70 21.47 1.09
N ALA A 124 3.42 20.71 0.28
CA ALA A 124 2.83 19.82 -0.71
C ALA A 124 2.12 18.61 -0.05
N ALA A 125 2.64 18.12 1.08
CA ALA A 125 1.97 17.10 1.88
C ALA A 125 0.63 17.62 2.43
N GLU A 126 0.59 18.84 2.95
CA GLU A 126 -0.64 19.49 3.42
C GLU A 126 -1.67 19.69 2.30
N ALA A 127 -1.22 20.15 1.12
CA ALA A 127 -2.07 20.28 -0.06
C ALA A 127 -2.69 18.93 -0.46
N SER A 128 -1.90 17.86 -0.45
CA SER A 128 -2.39 16.50 -0.72
C SER A 128 -3.37 16.00 0.35
N LEU A 129 -3.10 16.28 1.64
CA LEU A 129 -4.03 15.96 2.73
C LEU A 129 -5.37 16.67 2.59
N ALA A 130 -5.39 17.93 2.16
CA ALA A 130 -6.63 18.67 1.93
C ALA A 130 -7.50 18.01 0.86
N LEU A 131 -6.88 17.50 -0.21
CA LEU A 131 -7.59 16.73 -1.25
C LEU A 131 -8.10 15.38 -0.72
N ALA A 132 -7.29 14.65 0.05
CA ALA A 132 -7.71 13.40 0.68
C ALA A 132 -8.91 13.59 1.61
N ARG A 133 -8.88 14.65 2.45
CA ARG A 133 -9.99 15.03 3.34
C ARG A 133 -11.27 15.33 2.57
N THR A 134 -11.17 16.08 1.48
CA THR A 134 -12.31 16.38 0.60
C THR A 134 -12.97 15.10 0.07
N VAL A 135 -12.19 14.07 -0.25
CA VAL A 135 -12.74 12.77 -0.69
C VAL A 135 -13.42 12.04 0.47
N ALA A 136 -12.79 12.00 1.65
CA ALA A 136 -13.36 11.36 2.84
C ALA A 136 -14.69 12.00 3.27
N GLU A 137 -14.78 13.34 3.29
CA GLU A 137 -16.01 14.08 3.63
C GLU A 137 -17.14 13.85 2.62
N ARG A 138 -16.82 13.70 1.33
CA ARG A 138 -17.82 13.34 0.32
C ARG A 138 -18.32 11.92 0.49
N ALA A 139 -17.42 10.99 0.82
CA ALA A 139 -17.81 9.61 1.10
C ALA A 139 -18.76 9.55 2.30
N GLU A 140 -18.50 10.31 3.35
CA GLU A 140 -19.37 10.42 4.53
C GLU A 140 -20.76 10.96 4.19
N LYS A 141 -20.85 12.04 3.39
CA LYS A 141 -22.15 12.62 2.97
C LYS A 141 -22.95 11.74 2.03
N ALA A 142 -22.31 10.78 1.36
CA ALA A 142 -22.96 9.85 0.45
C ALA A 142 -23.53 8.61 1.16
N VAL A 143 -23.21 8.40 2.45
CA VAL A 143 -23.79 7.32 3.25
C VAL A 143 -25.24 7.67 3.57
N SER A 144 -26.18 6.93 2.98
CA SER A 144 -27.57 6.92 3.45
C SER A 144 -27.70 6.03 4.70
N ASP A 145 -28.76 6.18 5.49
CA ASP A 145 -28.99 5.38 6.72
C ASP A 145 -29.02 3.85 6.48
N GLU A 146 -29.15 3.39 5.22
CA GLU A 146 -29.10 1.98 4.81
C GLU A 146 -27.70 1.52 4.32
N ASP A 147 -26.72 2.43 4.19
CA ASP A 147 -25.42 2.22 3.52
C ASP A 147 -24.21 2.20 4.48
N THR A 148 -24.44 1.98 5.79
CA THR A 148 -23.41 1.90 6.85
C THR A 148 -22.30 0.88 6.52
N GLU A 149 -22.57 -0.07 5.63
CA GLU A 149 -21.63 -1.06 5.09
C GLU A 149 -20.45 -0.47 4.29
N GLN A 150 -20.50 0.82 3.93
CA GLN A 150 -19.44 1.48 3.15
C GLN A 150 -18.50 2.36 3.98
N THR A 151 -18.69 2.42 5.31
CA THR A 151 -17.89 3.23 6.25
C THR A 151 -16.39 2.95 6.16
N TRP A 152 -15.99 1.69 5.94
CA TRP A 152 -14.59 1.29 5.82
C TRP A 152 -13.82 2.01 4.70
N ARG A 153 -14.51 2.48 3.64
CA ARG A 153 -13.87 3.23 2.54
C ARG A 153 -13.39 4.60 3.00
N ARG A 154 -14.22 5.28 3.79
CA ARG A 154 -13.87 6.54 4.44
C ARG A 154 -12.73 6.31 5.42
N ASP A 155 -12.87 5.30 6.28
CA ASP A 155 -11.89 4.98 7.32
C ASP A 155 -10.51 4.67 6.74
N ARG A 156 -10.45 4.00 5.58
CA ARG A 156 -9.18 3.78 4.86
C ARG A 156 -8.49 5.06 4.41
N VAL A 157 -9.25 6.06 3.95
CA VAL A 157 -8.69 7.38 3.61
C VAL A 157 -8.23 8.10 4.87
N LEU A 158 -9.04 8.05 5.95
CA LEU A 158 -8.72 8.67 7.24
C LEU A 158 -7.49 8.03 7.90
N ALA A 159 -7.27 6.72 7.77
CA ALA A 159 -6.06 6.05 8.23
C ALA A 159 -4.81 6.58 7.51
N GLY A 160 -4.86 6.75 6.19
CA GLY A 160 -3.77 7.35 5.42
C GLY A 160 -3.47 8.79 5.86
N ILE A 161 -4.52 9.57 6.11
CA ILE A 161 -4.39 10.93 6.68
C ILE A 161 -3.73 10.87 8.06
N ALA A 162 -4.20 10.02 8.97
CA ALA A 162 -3.66 9.89 10.32
C ALA A 162 -2.18 9.49 10.33
N ARG A 163 -1.79 8.53 9.48
CA ARG A 163 -0.38 8.15 9.28
C ARG A 163 0.50 9.34 8.86
N THR A 164 -0.01 10.19 7.96
CA THR A 164 0.71 11.39 7.51
C THR A 164 0.80 12.45 8.61
N GLU A 165 -0.26 12.64 9.40
CA GLU A 165 -0.25 13.57 10.54
C GLU A 165 0.76 13.14 11.62
N LEU A 166 1.01 11.83 11.80
CA LEU A 166 2.10 11.33 12.65
C LEU A 166 3.48 11.78 12.14
N LEU A 167 3.75 11.64 10.84
CA LEU A 167 5.02 12.11 10.24
C LEU A 167 5.21 13.63 10.35
N LEU A 168 4.11 14.39 10.30
CA LEU A 168 4.08 15.84 10.51
C LEU A 168 4.21 16.24 12.00
N GLY A 169 4.37 15.29 12.92
CA GLY A 169 4.49 15.55 14.36
C GLY A 169 3.17 15.93 15.05
N ARG A 170 2.03 15.76 14.39
CA ARG A 170 0.69 16.14 14.89
C ARG A 170 -0.01 14.95 15.54
N HIS A 171 0.65 14.37 16.55
CA HIS A 171 0.22 13.13 17.19
C HIS A 171 -1.22 13.17 17.70
N GLY A 172 -1.65 14.26 18.35
CA GLY A 172 -3.03 14.38 18.85
C GLY A 172 -4.08 14.30 17.74
N LYS A 173 -3.83 14.91 16.57
CA LYS A 173 -4.76 14.86 15.44
C LYS A 173 -4.80 13.47 14.80
N ALA A 174 -3.67 12.77 14.76
CA ALA A 174 -3.63 11.39 14.30
C ALA A 174 -4.41 10.46 15.25
N GLU A 175 -4.34 10.71 16.55
CA GLU A 175 -5.07 9.95 17.59
C GLU A 175 -6.58 10.19 17.52
N GLU A 176 -7.02 11.44 17.38
CA GLU A 176 -8.43 11.80 17.15
C GLU A 176 -9.00 11.08 15.92
N LEU A 177 -8.24 11.03 14.83
CA LEU A 177 -8.64 10.32 13.62
C LEU A 177 -8.68 8.81 13.83
N ALA A 178 -7.71 8.23 14.54
CA ALA A 178 -7.61 6.80 14.78
C ALA A 178 -8.72 6.26 15.68
N ALA A 179 -9.19 7.05 16.65
CA ALA A 179 -10.21 6.62 17.63
C ALA A 179 -11.56 6.23 17.00
N GLY A 180 -11.87 6.72 15.79
CA GLY A 180 -13.10 6.44 15.08
C GLY A 180 -13.01 5.40 13.97
N LEU A 181 -11.85 4.75 13.79
CA LEU A 181 -11.61 3.81 12.68
C LEU A 181 -11.99 2.38 13.07
N THR A 182 -12.36 1.57 12.09
CA THR A 182 -12.36 0.11 12.26
C THR A 182 -10.99 -0.43 12.71
N ASP A 183 -10.98 -1.52 13.47
CA ASP A 183 -9.77 -2.19 13.98
C ASP A 183 -8.66 -2.35 12.92
N SER A 184 -9.04 -2.82 11.72
CA SER A 184 -8.10 -3.05 10.62
C SER A 184 -7.40 -1.78 10.13
N GLU A 185 -8.10 -0.63 10.15
CA GLU A 185 -7.55 0.65 9.69
C GLU A 185 -6.85 1.40 10.84
N ALA A 186 -7.32 1.25 12.09
CA ALA A 186 -6.62 1.72 13.29
C ALA A 186 -5.25 1.04 13.44
N GLY A 187 -5.18 -0.27 13.18
CA GLY A 187 -3.93 -1.03 13.21
C GLY A 187 -2.85 -0.48 12.27
N ARG A 188 -3.23 0.06 11.10
CA ARG A 188 -2.27 0.72 10.18
C ARG A 188 -1.68 2.00 10.74
N VAL A 189 -2.46 2.76 11.51
CA VAL A 189 -1.98 3.96 12.19
C VAL A 189 -1.01 3.56 13.30
N GLU A 190 -1.31 2.49 14.03
CA GLU A 190 -0.44 1.97 15.09
C GLU A 190 0.92 1.50 14.56
N ILE A 191 0.95 0.78 13.43
CA ILE A 191 2.20 0.38 12.78
C ILE A 191 3.06 1.60 12.42
N ALA A 192 2.45 2.67 11.88
CA ALA A 192 3.18 3.89 11.55
C ALA A 192 3.68 4.62 12.80
N ARG A 193 2.93 4.57 13.89
CA ARG A 193 3.29 5.19 15.18
C ARG A 193 4.52 4.53 15.79
N ALA A 194 4.62 3.20 15.70
CA ALA A 194 5.72 2.43 16.27
C ALA A 194 7.11 2.82 15.73
N ALA A 195 7.19 3.40 14.53
CA ALA A 195 8.44 3.92 13.98
C ALA A 195 9.01 5.11 14.78
N GLY A 196 8.16 5.84 15.51
CA GLY A 196 8.51 7.01 16.32
C GLY A 196 8.70 6.72 17.81
N PHE A 197 8.62 5.47 18.24
CA PHE A 197 8.69 5.15 19.67
C PHE A 197 10.05 5.44 20.29
N ASP A 198 10.00 5.93 21.53
CA ASP A 198 11.14 5.98 22.44
C ASP A 198 11.25 4.69 23.28
N GLU A 199 12.22 4.68 24.21
CA GLU A 199 12.51 3.51 25.04
C GLU A 199 11.39 3.16 26.02
N GLU A 200 10.68 4.15 26.56
CA GLU A 200 9.57 3.90 27.49
C GLU A 200 8.36 3.35 26.72
N GLN A 201 8.08 3.94 25.57
CA GLN A 201 7.03 3.49 24.66
C GLN A 201 7.29 2.09 24.12
N PHE A 202 8.54 1.72 23.87
CA PHE A 202 8.93 0.36 23.50
C PHE A 202 8.47 -0.68 24.54
N GLU A 203 8.77 -0.44 25.83
CA GLU A 203 8.41 -1.37 26.90
C GLU A 203 6.89 -1.43 27.11
N ALA A 204 6.21 -0.28 27.09
CA ALA A 204 4.76 -0.22 27.18
C ALA A 204 4.10 -0.97 26.02
N HIS A 205 4.63 -0.85 24.81
CA HIS A 205 4.10 -1.53 23.63
C HIS A 205 4.30 -3.03 23.66
N LEU A 206 5.50 -3.53 23.99
CA LEU A 206 5.70 -4.98 24.06
C LEU A 206 4.76 -5.68 25.05
N LYS A 207 4.37 -4.97 26.12
CA LYS A 207 3.35 -5.44 27.05
C LYS A 207 1.95 -5.41 26.44
N SER A 208 1.57 -4.34 25.74
CA SER A 208 0.24 -4.23 25.10
C SER A 208 0.04 -5.27 23.99
N VAL A 209 1.11 -5.71 23.32
CA VAL A 209 1.05 -6.81 22.36
C VAL A 209 0.58 -8.11 23.01
N ASP A 210 1.03 -8.43 24.23
CA ASP A 210 0.56 -9.64 24.94
C ASP A 210 -0.93 -9.58 25.26
N GLU A 211 -1.40 -8.41 25.68
CA GLU A 211 -2.82 -8.16 25.96
C GLU A 211 -3.65 -8.32 24.67
N THR A 212 -3.15 -7.79 23.55
CA THR A 212 -3.81 -7.88 22.24
C THR A 212 -3.85 -9.33 21.72
N VAL A 213 -2.74 -10.06 21.84
CA VAL A 213 -2.64 -11.48 21.47
C VAL A 213 -3.54 -12.35 22.36
N ALA A 214 -3.80 -11.95 23.61
CA ALA A 214 -4.71 -12.64 24.52
C ALA A 214 -6.19 -12.41 24.15
N VAL A 215 -6.55 -11.22 23.67
CA VAL A 215 -7.90 -10.91 23.16
C VAL A 215 -8.26 -11.79 21.96
N GLY A 216 -7.29 -12.10 21.11
CA GLY A 216 -7.48 -13.03 19.98
C GLY A 216 -8.23 -12.43 18.78
N ASN A 217 -8.40 -11.11 18.72
CA ASN A 217 -8.85 -10.42 17.51
C ASN A 217 -7.71 -10.45 16.48
N PHE A 218 -7.97 -11.06 15.32
CA PHE A 218 -6.96 -11.29 14.29
C PHE A 218 -6.36 -10.01 13.71
N ASP A 219 -7.18 -9.01 13.38
CA ASP A 219 -6.71 -7.76 12.77
C ASP A 219 -5.84 -6.96 13.74
N LEU A 220 -6.27 -6.87 15.01
CA LEU A 220 -5.49 -6.21 16.07
C LEU A 220 -4.19 -6.95 16.36
N MET A 221 -4.24 -8.29 16.44
CA MET A 221 -3.05 -9.12 16.65
C MET A 221 -2.05 -8.96 15.51
N LYS A 222 -2.53 -9.01 14.26
CA LYS A 222 -1.67 -8.82 13.09
C LYS A 222 -0.98 -7.45 13.12
N ALA A 223 -1.74 -6.38 13.37
CA ALA A 223 -1.17 -5.02 13.45
C ALA A 223 -0.19 -4.86 14.63
N ALA A 224 -0.47 -5.46 15.78
CA ALA A 224 0.43 -5.48 16.94
C ALA A 224 1.76 -6.19 16.62
N LEU A 225 1.74 -7.25 15.82
CA LEU A 225 2.96 -7.95 15.40
C LEU A 225 3.71 -7.23 14.26
N GLU A 226 2.99 -6.58 13.34
CA GLU A 226 3.60 -5.73 12.31
C GLU A 226 4.26 -4.48 12.93
N SER A 227 3.68 -3.91 13.99
CA SER A 227 4.33 -2.83 14.76
C SER A 227 5.57 -3.31 15.51
N CYS A 228 5.59 -4.56 16.00
CA CYS A 228 6.81 -5.19 16.52
C CYS A 228 7.94 -5.20 15.48
N VAL A 229 7.66 -5.50 14.20
CA VAL A 229 8.68 -5.41 13.13
C VAL A 229 9.25 -3.99 13.01
N ARG A 230 8.42 -2.95 13.17
CA ARG A 230 8.91 -1.55 13.20
C ARG A 230 9.80 -1.26 14.40
N LEU A 231 9.51 -1.85 15.55
CA LEU A 231 10.39 -1.74 16.73
C LEU A 231 11.71 -2.48 16.56
N PHE A 232 11.69 -3.66 15.91
CA PHE A 232 12.90 -4.38 15.56
C PHE A 232 13.85 -3.51 14.72
N ASP A 233 13.30 -2.82 13.72
CA ASP A 233 14.04 -1.89 12.86
C ASP A 233 14.51 -0.63 13.61
N ARG A 234 13.61 0.01 14.36
CA ARG A 234 13.89 1.26 15.09
C ARG A 234 14.98 1.08 16.15
N PHE A 235 14.99 -0.05 16.83
CA PHE A 235 15.95 -0.41 17.87
C PHE A 235 16.99 -1.40 17.35
N TYR A 236 17.29 -1.39 16.05
CA TYR A 236 18.20 -2.38 15.48
C TYR A 236 19.60 -2.34 16.07
N GLY A 237 20.06 -1.25 16.68
CA GLY A 237 21.36 -1.23 17.39
C GLY A 237 21.40 -2.08 18.66
N ASP A 238 20.26 -2.37 19.28
CA ASP A 238 20.14 -3.01 20.60
C ASP A 238 19.79 -4.49 20.46
N ALA A 239 20.78 -5.37 20.71
CA ALA A 239 20.64 -6.80 20.48
C ALA A 239 19.59 -7.46 21.38
N GLU A 240 19.48 -7.01 22.62
CA GLU A 240 18.52 -7.54 23.58
C GLU A 240 17.09 -7.18 23.15
N ARG A 241 16.87 -5.92 22.76
CA ARG A 241 15.56 -5.49 22.24
C ARG A 241 15.17 -6.21 20.95
N ARG A 242 16.12 -6.40 20.02
CA ARG A 242 15.89 -7.20 18.80
C ARG A 242 15.44 -8.63 19.12
N GLU A 243 16.15 -9.30 20.03
CA GLU A 243 15.83 -10.68 20.43
C GLU A 243 14.46 -10.77 21.10
N ARG A 244 14.12 -9.82 21.99
CA ARG A 244 12.82 -9.75 22.66
C ARG A 244 11.66 -9.57 21.69
N VAL A 245 11.82 -8.68 20.70
CA VAL A 245 10.81 -8.44 19.66
C VAL A 245 10.61 -9.69 18.81
N GLU A 246 11.68 -10.34 18.40
CA GLU A 246 11.60 -11.58 17.63
C GLU A 246 10.94 -12.71 18.41
N ALA A 247 11.34 -12.91 19.67
CA ALA A 247 10.71 -13.88 20.56
C ALA A 247 9.20 -13.59 20.72
N LYS A 248 8.82 -12.30 20.81
CA LYS A 248 7.41 -11.90 20.85
C LYS A 248 6.65 -12.34 19.62
N ILE A 249 7.18 -12.05 18.42
CA ILE A 249 6.58 -12.46 17.15
C ILE A 249 6.43 -13.98 17.07
N LYS A 250 7.51 -14.72 17.35
CA LYS A 250 7.54 -16.19 17.24
C LYS A 250 6.62 -16.87 18.27
N SER A 251 6.49 -16.31 19.47
CA SER A 251 5.58 -16.85 20.50
C SER A 251 4.11 -16.83 20.10
N SER A 252 3.73 -16.02 19.11
CA SER A 252 2.36 -15.90 18.61
C SER A 252 2.05 -16.81 17.41
N TRP A 253 3.03 -17.59 16.91
CA TRP A 253 2.88 -18.35 15.66
C TRP A 253 1.65 -19.25 15.62
N ASN A 254 1.36 -20.01 16.68
CA ASN A 254 0.24 -20.96 16.69
C ASN A 254 -1.14 -20.31 16.48
N LYS A 255 -1.25 -19.00 16.66
CA LYS A 255 -2.48 -18.21 16.44
C LYS A 255 -2.55 -17.56 15.06
N LEU A 256 -1.48 -17.62 14.27
CA LEU A 256 -1.38 -16.94 12.99
C LEU A 256 -1.54 -17.90 11.81
N PRO A 257 -2.24 -17.50 10.74
CA PRO A 257 -2.14 -18.09 9.42
C PRO A 257 -0.69 -18.12 8.92
N ILE A 258 -0.35 -19.11 8.10
CA ILE A 258 1.03 -19.37 7.67
C ILE A 258 1.62 -18.23 6.84
N ASP A 259 0.82 -17.63 5.97
CA ASP A 259 1.14 -16.46 5.15
C ASP A 259 1.59 -15.28 6.02
N VAL A 260 0.85 -14.98 7.09
CA VAL A 260 1.22 -13.91 8.04
C VAL A 260 2.55 -14.20 8.73
N ARG A 261 2.82 -15.47 9.10
CA ARG A 261 4.11 -15.84 9.72
C ARG A 261 5.27 -15.61 8.77
N VAL A 262 5.10 -16.00 7.51
CA VAL A 262 6.11 -15.83 6.45
C VAL A 262 6.35 -14.34 6.18
N ASP A 263 5.29 -13.54 6.06
CA ASP A 263 5.41 -12.09 5.83
C ASP A 263 6.14 -11.37 6.96
N LEU A 264 5.85 -11.69 8.23
CA LEU A 264 6.56 -11.11 9.37
C LEU A 264 8.04 -11.46 9.36
N MET A 265 8.39 -12.72 9.03
CA MET A 265 9.79 -13.14 8.95
C MET A 265 10.53 -12.50 7.77
N PHE A 266 9.87 -12.32 6.63
CA PHE A 266 10.43 -11.57 5.51
C PHE A 266 10.68 -10.11 5.88
N ALA A 267 9.76 -9.48 6.61
CA ALA A 267 9.94 -8.08 7.02
C ALA A 267 11.08 -7.92 8.05
N LEU A 268 11.28 -8.88 8.97
CA LEU A 268 12.47 -8.91 9.85
C LEU A 268 13.77 -9.09 9.04
N THR A 269 13.73 -9.94 8.00
CA THR A 269 14.88 -10.15 7.10
C THR A 269 15.22 -8.87 6.34
N GLU A 270 14.22 -8.17 5.81
CA GLU A 270 14.37 -6.89 5.11
C GLU A 270 14.99 -5.83 6.04
N SER A 271 14.50 -5.71 7.28
CA SER A 271 15.13 -4.82 8.27
C SER A 271 16.59 -5.18 8.52
N ALA A 272 16.93 -6.45 8.73
CA ALA A 272 18.32 -6.86 8.89
C ALA A 272 19.21 -6.49 7.67
N LEU A 273 18.68 -6.61 6.45
CA LEU A 273 19.36 -6.20 5.22
C LEU A 273 19.54 -4.68 5.13
N ASP A 274 18.55 -3.90 5.54
CA ASP A 274 18.62 -2.43 5.54
C ASP A 274 19.69 -1.91 6.53
N HIS A 275 19.94 -2.65 7.61
CA HIS A 275 21.05 -2.44 8.54
C HIS A 275 22.35 -3.16 8.15
N GLN A 276 22.44 -3.70 6.93
CA GLN A 276 23.62 -4.39 6.38
C GLN A 276 24.09 -5.62 7.18
N ASP A 277 23.22 -6.20 8.01
CA ASP A 277 23.50 -7.41 8.79
C ASP A 277 23.17 -8.66 7.99
N HIS A 278 24.04 -8.96 7.02
CA HIS A 278 23.89 -10.11 6.12
C HIS A 278 23.83 -11.44 6.87
N VAL A 279 24.54 -11.57 8.00
CA VAL A 279 24.54 -12.80 8.81
C VAL A 279 23.17 -13.02 9.45
N ARG A 280 22.59 -11.99 10.06
CA ARG A 280 21.26 -12.10 10.65
C ARG A 280 20.19 -12.28 9.58
N ALA A 281 20.28 -11.55 8.48
CA ALA A 281 19.37 -11.71 7.34
C ALA A 281 19.37 -13.16 6.83
N LEU A 282 20.54 -13.78 6.65
CA LEU A 282 20.63 -15.16 6.19
C LEU A 282 20.02 -16.15 7.20
N ALA A 283 20.25 -15.95 8.50
CA ALA A 283 19.63 -16.77 9.54
C ALA A 283 18.09 -16.69 9.49
N LEU A 284 17.53 -15.48 9.33
CA LEU A 284 16.08 -15.27 9.21
C LEU A 284 15.51 -15.86 7.91
N VAL A 285 16.27 -15.83 6.81
CA VAL A 285 15.91 -16.51 5.55
C VAL A 285 15.83 -18.03 5.75
N GLU A 286 16.81 -18.65 6.42
CA GLU A 286 16.78 -20.10 6.68
C GLU A 286 15.57 -20.50 7.54
N GLU A 287 15.26 -19.72 8.57
CA GLU A 287 14.06 -19.95 9.38
C GLU A 287 12.77 -19.77 8.58
N SER A 288 12.71 -18.73 7.74
CA SER A 288 11.58 -18.51 6.83
C SER A 288 11.39 -19.68 5.87
N LYS A 289 12.49 -20.21 5.32
CA LYS A 289 12.46 -21.39 4.44
C LYS A 289 11.89 -22.61 5.15
N GLN A 290 12.26 -22.86 6.41
CA GLN A 290 11.69 -23.97 7.18
C GLN A 290 10.17 -23.86 7.36
N ILE A 291 9.66 -22.65 7.60
CA ILE A 291 8.22 -22.38 7.70
C ILE A 291 7.53 -22.67 6.35
N VAL A 292 8.12 -22.21 5.25
CA VAL A 292 7.59 -22.41 3.89
C VAL A 292 7.60 -23.88 3.50
N ASP A 293 8.70 -24.59 3.73
CA ASP A 293 8.85 -26.02 3.38
C ASP A 293 7.95 -26.92 4.24
N GLY A 294 7.63 -26.52 5.48
CA GLY A 294 6.75 -27.25 6.39
C GLY A 294 5.25 -27.09 6.10
N ALA A 295 4.87 -26.20 5.18
CA ALA A 295 3.48 -25.85 4.90
C ALA A 295 2.97 -26.40 3.56
N ARG A 296 1.64 -26.52 3.45
CA ARG A 296 0.97 -26.90 2.21
C ARG A 296 0.47 -25.64 1.50
N TRP A 297 0.89 -25.48 0.26
CA TRP A 297 0.59 -24.31 -0.57
C TRP A 297 -0.13 -24.72 -1.84
N LEU A 298 -0.99 -23.83 -2.37
CA LEU A 298 -1.37 -23.90 -3.78
C LEU A 298 -0.18 -23.47 -4.64
N PRO A 299 -0.04 -23.97 -5.89
CA PRO A 299 1.09 -23.59 -6.72
C PRO A 299 1.19 -22.08 -6.95
N GLU A 300 0.06 -21.40 -7.20
CA GLU A 300 -0.01 -19.95 -7.39
C GLU A 300 0.46 -19.12 -6.19
N ASP A 301 0.35 -19.66 -4.97
CA ASP A 301 0.80 -19.00 -3.74
C ASP A 301 2.26 -19.35 -3.42
N ARG A 302 2.67 -20.60 -3.70
CA ARG A 302 4.01 -21.10 -3.38
C ARG A 302 5.09 -20.39 -4.19
N ILE A 303 4.83 -20.15 -5.48
CA ILE A 303 5.84 -19.64 -6.41
C ILE A 303 6.28 -18.22 -6.03
N PRO A 304 5.38 -17.25 -5.76
CA PRO A 304 5.75 -15.94 -5.21
C PRO A 304 6.58 -16.02 -3.93
N VAL A 305 6.22 -16.91 -3.01
CA VAL A 305 6.93 -17.08 -1.74
C VAL A 305 8.35 -17.60 -1.95
N LEU A 306 8.53 -18.59 -2.83
CA LEU A 306 9.85 -19.11 -3.19
C LEU A 306 10.70 -18.06 -3.91
N ALA A 307 10.11 -17.26 -4.80
CA ALA A 307 10.81 -16.17 -5.47
C ALA A 307 11.30 -15.12 -4.46
N ARG A 308 10.43 -14.67 -3.54
CA ARG A 308 10.80 -13.70 -2.49
C ARG A 308 11.89 -14.25 -1.55
N LEU A 309 11.80 -15.52 -1.14
CA LEU A 309 12.87 -16.20 -0.38
C LEU A 309 14.21 -16.15 -1.12
N ALA A 310 14.23 -16.50 -2.40
CA ALA A 310 15.43 -16.50 -3.23
C ALA A 310 16.02 -15.09 -3.36
N SER A 311 15.17 -14.07 -3.57
CA SER A 311 15.61 -12.67 -3.61
C SER A 311 16.24 -12.20 -2.29
N LEU A 312 15.60 -12.49 -1.15
CA LEU A 312 16.14 -12.18 0.18
C LEU A 312 17.46 -12.90 0.45
N ARG A 313 17.56 -14.18 0.08
CA ARG A 313 18.78 -14.99 0.21
C ARG A 313 19.94 -14.42 -0.59
N PHE A 314 19.67 -13.98 -1.83
CA PHE A 314 20.68 -13.33 -2.68
C PHE A 314 21.18 -12.04 -2.06
N ARG A 315 20.27 -11.18 -1.57
CA ARG A 315 20.61 -9.93 -0.88
C ARG A 315 21.39 -10.17 0.43
N ALA A 316 21.16 -11.30 1.09
CA ALA A 316 21.91 -11.74 2.27
C ALA A 316 23.29 -12.34 1.93
N GLY A 317 23.63 -12.50 0.65
CA GLY A 317 24.95 -12.91 0.18
C GLY A 317 25.09 -14.38 -0.22
N ASP A 318 24.07 -15.22 -0.02
CA ASP A 318 24.08 -16.62 -0.50
C ASP A 318 23.58 -16.73 -1.95
N VAL A 319 24.43 -16.27 -2.86
CA VAL A 319 24.12 -16.15 -4.29
C VAL A 319 23.85 -17.50 -4.96
N ALA A 320 24.63 -18.54 -4.62
CA ALA A 320 24.55 -19.83 -5.29
C ALA A 320 23.22 -20.53 -4.97
N THR A 321 22.86 -20.58 -3.68
CA THR A 321 21.61 -21.20 -3.25
C THR A 321 20.41 -20.39 -3.72
N ALA A 322 20.46 -19.05 -3.67
CA ALA A 322 19.39 -18.20 -4.18
C ALA A 322 19.06 -18.45 -5.66
N ARG A 323 20.09 -18.59 -6.50
CA ARG A 323 19.92 -18.92 -7.94
C ARG A 323 19.31 -20.30 -8.14
N SER A 324 19.73 -21.27 -7.32
CA SER A 324 19.14 -22.61 -7.31
C SER A 324 17.66 -22.57 -6.91
N ASP A 325 17.30 -21.79 -5.89
CA ASP A 325 15.92 -21.66 -5.41
C ASP A 325 15.01 -20.99 -6.46
N ALA A 326 15.48 -19.93 -7.14
CA ALA A 326 14.72 -19.29 -8.21
C ALA A 326 14.54 -20.23 -9.42
N SER A 327 15.58 -20.99 -9.77
CA SER A 327 15.49 -22.00 -10.83
C SER A 327 14.50 -23.11 -10.47
N PHE A 328 14.49 -23.54 -9.20
CA PHE A 328 13.52 -24.49 -8.67
C PHE A 328 12.09 -23.92 -8.72
N ALA A 329 11.89 -22.65 -8.35
CA ALA A 329 10.57 -22.01 -8.42
C ALA A 329 10.05 -21.93 -9.87
N LEU A 330 10.91 -21.62 -10.84
CA LEU A 330 10.56 -21.63 -12.27
C LEU A 330 10.16 -23.03 -12.75
N ALA A 331 10.98 -24.04 -12.44
CA ALA A 331 10.69 -25.42 -12.82
C ALA A 331 9.40 -25.95 -12.16
N PHE A 332 9.12 -25.52 -10.92
CA PHE A 332 7.89 -25.84 -10.22
C PHE A 332 6.68 -25.17 -10.90
N TYR A 333 6.80 -23.91 -11.35
CA TYR A 333 5.78 -23.28 -12.19
C TYR A 333 5.51 -24.11 -13.44
N ASP A 334 6.56 -24.46 -14.20
CA ASP A 334 6.42 -25.19 -15.46
C ASP A 334 5.71 -26.55 -15.27
N ALA A 335 6.02 -27.26 -14.19
CA ALA A 335 5.40 -28.53 -13.85
C ALA A 335 3.93 -28.40 -13.44
N GLU A 336 3.55 -27.30 -12.80
CA GLU A 336 2.26 -27.14 -12.13
C GLU A 336 1.32 -26.11 -12.80
N HIS A 337 1.76 -25.40 -13.84
CA HIS A 337 1.03 -24.27 -14.44
C HIS A 337 -0.39 -24.61 -14.90
N THR A 338 -0.63 -25.86 -15.32
CA THR A 338 -1.95 -26.34 -15.74
C THR A 338 -2.95 -26.48 -14.58
N LYS A 339 -2.45 -26.59 -13.34
CA LYS A 339 -3.27 -26.62 -12.11
C LYS A 339 -3.55 -25.21 -11.59
N ILE A 340 -2.79 -24.20 -12.03
CA ILE A 340 -3.01 -22.81 -11.69
C ILE A 340 -4.15 -22.27 -12.57
N VAL A 341 -5.15 -21.67 -11.93
CA VAL A 341 -6.24 -20.96 -12.62
C VAL A 341 -5.65 -19.83 -13.47
N ASP A 342 -6.10 -19.68 -14.71
CA ASP A 342 -5.50 -18.77 -15.72
C ASP A 342 -5.19 -17.36 -15.15
N VAL A 343 -6.16 -16.79 -14.42
CA VAL A 343 -6.07 -15.42 -13.84
C VAL A 343 -4.99 -15.23 -12.75
N TYR A 344 -4.39 -16.32 -12.26
CA TYR A 344 -3.32 -16.27 -11.26
C TYR A 344 -1.93 -16.55 -11.84
N ARG A 345 -1.85 -17.04 -13.10
CA ARG A 345 -0.58 -17.47 -13.70
C ARG A 345 0.42 -16.33 -13.84
N ALA A 346 0.00 -15.17 -14.34
CA ALA A 346 0.88 -14.02 -14.48
C ALA A 346 1.32 -13.48 -13.10
N GLY A 347 0.42 -13.52 -12.11
CA GLY A 347 0.74 -13.17 -10.72
C GLY A 347 1.82 -14.04 -10.10
N ALA A 348 1.81 -15.34 -10.37
CA ALA A 348 2.85 -16.26 -9.90
C ALA A 348 4.23 -15.97 -10.53
N LEU A 349 4.27 -15.50 -11.78
CA LEU A 349 5.52 -15.27 -12.53
C LEU A 349 6.20 -13.94 -12.23
N ARG A 350 5.44 -12.87 -11.93
CA ARG A 350 6.00 -11.52 -11.72
C ARG A 350 7.09 -11.47 -10.62
N PRO A 351 6.87 -12.01 -9.40
CA PRO A 351 7.90 -12.00 -8.36
C PRO A 351 9.18 -12.75 -8.75
N LEU A 352 9.05 -13.77 -9.59
CA LEU A 352 10.18 -14.54 -10.10
C LEU A 352 10.99 -13.73 -11.12
N ALA A 353 10.34 -12.97 -12.00
CA ALA A 353 11.01 -12.05 -12.91
C ALA A 353 11.76 -10.93 -12.14
N GLU A 354 11.11 -10.35 -11.11
CA GLU A 354 11.72 -9.37 -10.20
C GLU A 354 12.94 -9.96 -9.47
N THR A 355 12.88 -11.23 -9.09
CA THR A 355 13.97 -11.95 -8.45
C THR A 355 15.17 -12.11 -9.39
N TYR A 356 14.96 -12.54 -10.64
CA TYR A 356 16.04 -12.59 -11.63
C TYR A 356 16.62 -11.20 -11.94
N GLN A 357 15.77 -10.17 -11.97
CA GLN A 357 16.23 -8.78 -12.10
C GLN A 357 17.11 -8.37 -10.91
N THR A 358 16.74 -8.75 -9.69
CA THR A 358 17.54 -8.53 -8.47
C THR A 358 18.90 -9.24 -8.55
N PHE A 359 18.97 -10.40 -9.20
CA PHE A 359 20.22 -11.14 -9.40
C PHE A 359 21.16 -10.51 -10.44
N GLY A 360 20.65 -9.57 -11.24
CA GLY A 360 21.31 -9.05 -12.44
C GLY A 360 21.16 -9.93 -13.68
N ASP A 361 20.32 -10.98 -13.63
CA ASP A 361 20.11 -11.93 -14.72
C ASP A 361 19.06 -11.40 -15.71
N ARG A 362 19.43 -10.34 -16.43
CA ARG A 362 18.49 -9.60 -17.29
C ARG A 362 17.80 -10.48 -18.35
N ASP A 363 18.50 -11.47 -18.90
CA ASP A 363 17.93 -12.36 -19.92
C ASP A 363 16.87 -13.31 -19.33
N GLU A 364 17.08 -13.82 -18.11
CA GLU A 364 16.08 -14.64 -17.42
C GLU A 364 14.90 -13.80 -16.96
N ALA A 365 15.15 -12.61 -16.41
CA ALA A 365 14.09 -11.66 -16.07
C ALA A 365 13.21 -11.34 -17.30
N ARG A 366 13.84 -11.08 -18.47
CA ARG A 366 13.14 -10.87 -19.74
C ARG A 366 12.26 -12.06 -20.10
N LYS A 367 12.79 -13.29 -20.06
CA LYS A 367 12.03 -14.51 -20.40
C LYS A 367 10.81 -14.66 -19.49
N VAL A 368 11.00 -14.50 -18.17
CA VAL A 368 9.90 -14.67 -17.20
C VAL A 368 8.87 -13.54 -17.33
N TYR A 369 9.27 -12.30 -17.61
CA TYR A 369 8.32 -11.22 -17.92
C TYR A 369 7.53 -11.49 -19.21
N ALA A 370 8.17 -12.03 -20.25
CA ALA A 370 7.47 -12.44 -21.46
C ALA A 370 6.44 -13.53 -21.16
N LEU A 371 6.81 -14.55 -20.37
CA LEU A 371 5.87 -15.58 -19.90
C LEU A 371 4.70 -14.98 -19.11
N ALA A 372 4.96 -13.99 -18.24
CA ALA A 372 3.91 -13.32 -17.47
C ALA A 372 2.91 -12.56 -18.38
N LEU A 373 3.40 -11.87 -19.41
CA LEU A 373 2.53 -11.21 -20.40
C LEU A 373 1.70 -12.22 -21.19
N GLU A 374 2.29 -13.33 -21.63
CA GLU A 374 1.55 -14.37 -22.36
C GLU A 374 0.52 -15.07 -21.48
N ALA A 375 0.88 -15.41 -20.24
CA ALA A 375 -0.06 -15.96 -19.27
C ALA A 375 -1.26 -15.01 -19.08
N GLY A 376 -1.00 -13.71 -18.89
CA GLY A 376 -2.05 -12.70 -18.76
C GLY A 376 -2.90 -12.55 -20.02
N ALA A 377 -2.34 -12.75 -21.22
CA ALA A 377 -3.05 -12.69 -22.49
C ALA A 377 -4.04 -13.84 -22.69
N THR A 378 -3.77 -15.01 -22.12
CA THR A 378 -4.63 -16.19 -22.22
C THR A 378 -5.90 -16.12 -21.37
N ASN A 379 -6.01 -15.13 -20.48
CA ASN A 379 -7.18 -14.92 -19.64
C ASN A 379 -8.49 -14.81 -20.46
N PRO A 380 -9.65 -15.17 -19.88
CA PRO A 380 -10.89 -15.40 -20.63
C PRO A 380 -11.50 -14.12 -21.25
N ASN A 381 -11.31 -12.95 -20.64
CA ASN A 381 -11.89 -11.68 -21.07
C ASN A 381 -11.00 -10.49 -20.72
N SER A 382 -11.37 -9.27 -21.12
CA SER A 382 -10.49 -8.10 -21.03
C SER A 382 -10.21 -7.62 -19.61
N ARG A 383 -11.10 -7.85 -18.63
CA ARG A 383 -10.83 -7.45 -17.23
C ARG A 383 -9.55 -8.07 -16.63
N PRO A 384 -9.42 -9.40 -16.51
CA PRO A 384 -8.20 -10.03 -16.00
C PRO A 384 -6.99 -9.77 -16.91
N ARG A 385 -7.16 -9.70 -18.24
CA ARG A 385 -6.07 -9.32 -19.17
C ARG A 385 -5.51 -7.93 -18.86
N ALA A 386 -6.38 -6.94 -18.69
CA ALA A 386 -5.99 -5.58 -18.34
C ALA A 386 -5.33 -5.52 -16.96
N GLN A 387 -5.86 -6.24 -15.97
CA GLN A 387 -5.27 -6.31 -14.63
C GLN A 387 -3.85 -6.89 -14.65
N ASP A 388 -3.64 -7.97 -15.38
CA ASP A 388 -2.30 -8.57 -15.50
C ASP A 388 -1.34 -7.70 -16.31
N LEU A 389 -1.81 -7.05 -17.37
CA LEU A 389 -0.98 -6.10 -18.12
C LEU A 389 -0.54 -4.92 -17.24
N VAL A 390 -1.47 -4.32 -16.49
CA VAL A 390 -1.18 -3.23 -15.54
C VAL A 390 -0.15 -3.67 -14.52
N ALA A 391 -0.38 -4.80 -13.84
CA ALA A 391 0.52 -5.29 -12.80
C ALA A 391 1.91 -5.66 -13.35
N THR A 392 1.98 -6.24 -14.55
CA THR A 392 3.26 -6.64 -15.16
C THR A 392 4.06 -5.43 -15.63
N CYS A 393 3.41 -4.42 -16.22
CA CYS A 393 4.08 -3.15 -16.56
C CYS A 393 4.56 -2.40 -15.32
N CYS A 394 3.78 -2.35 -14.24
CA CYS A 394 4.20 -1.75 -12.98
C CYS A 394 5.39 -2.50 -12.36
N SER A 395 5.35 -3.83 -12.33
CA SER A 395 6.44 -4.69 -11.85
C SER A 395 7.75 -4.45 -12.61
N MET A 396 7.71 -4.41 -13.95
CA MET A 396 8.89 -4.09 -14.75
C MET A 396 9.42 -2.67 -14.45
N ALA A 397 8.52 -1.69 -14.36
CA ALA A 397 8.91 -0.31 -14.10
C ALA A 397 9.54 -0.15 -12.71
N VAL A 398 8.95 -0.73 -11.67
CA VAL A 398 9.41 -0.64 -10.27
C VAL A 398 10.74 -1.36 -10.08
N SER A 399 10.88 -2.59 -10.58
CA SER A 399 12.10 -3.41 -10.44
C SER A 399 13.31 -2.87 -11.20
N GLY A 400 13.16 -1.78 -11.96
CA GLY A 400 14.24 -1.24 -12.78
C GLY A 400 14.47 -2.01 -14.08
N PHE A 401 13.57 -2.93 -14.44
CA PHE A 401 13.68 -3.69 -15.68
C PHE A 401 13.33 -2.81 -16.89
N GLU A 402 14.20 -2.82 -17.90
CA GLU A 402 14.00 -2.10 -19.14
C GLU A 402 13.68 -3.08 -20.27
N PRO A 403 12.43 -3.12 -20.74
CA PRO A 403 12.01 -4.04 -21.79
C PRO A 403 12.64 -3.67 -23.13
N ASP A 404 13.08 -4.68 -23.86
CA ASP A 404 13.55 -4.51 -25.24
C ASP A 404 12.38 -4.13 -26.18
N PRO A 405 12.66 -3.77 -27.45
CA PRO A 405 11.62 -3.39 -28.39
C PRO A 405 10.55 -4.46 -28.63
N GLU A 406 10.90 -5.74 -28.56
CA GLU A 406 9.98 -6.86 -28.81
C GLU A 406 8.97 -6.99 -27.68
N LEU A 407 9.46 -7.00 -26.43
CA LEU A 407 8.61 -7.09 -25.24
C LEU A 407 7.70 -5.85 -25.11
N ARG A 408 8.20 -4.66 -25.46
CA ARG A 408 7.38 -3.44 -25.51
C ARG A 408 6.30 -3.50 -26.59
N ALA A 409 6.66 -3.93 -27.80
CA ALA A 409 5.70 -4.10 -28.88
C ALA A 409 4.59 -5.10 -28.48
N ARG A 410 4.97 -6.18 -27.79
CA ARG A 410 4.02 -7.16 -27.27
C ARG A 410 3.07 -6.57 -26.23
N ALA A 411 3.59 -5.84 -25.24
CA ALA A 411 2.76 -5.18 -24.22
C ALA A 411 1.76 -4.18 -24.84
N ARG A 412 2.18 -3.40 -25.84
CA ARG A 412 1.30 -2.49 -26.58
C ARG A 412 0.21 -3.25 -27.34
N ALA A 413 0.57 -4.33 -28.04
CA ALA A 413 -0.40 -5.16 -28.74
C ALA A 413 -1.45 -5.77 -27.78
N LEU A 414 -1.05 -6.15 -26.57
CA LEU A 414 -1.98 -6.63 -25.54
C LEU A 414 -2.94 -5.53 -25.08
N ARG A 415 -2.44 -4.31 -24.89
CA ARG A 415 -3.28 -3.14 -24.57
C ARG A 415 -4.30 -2.88 -25.68
N ASP A 416 -3.87 -2.88 -26.94
CA ASP A 416 -4.73 -2.58 -28.08
C ASP A 416 -5.78 -3.68 -28.36
N ALA A 417 -5.52 -4.90 -27.88
CA ALA A 417 -6.48 -6.01 -27.92
C ALA A 417 -7.53 -5.97 -26.80
N LEU A 418 -7.45 -5.05 -25.84
CA LEU A 418 -8.46 -4.89 -24.80
C LEU A 418 -9.75 -4.30 -25.39
N GLY A 419 -10.88 -4.89 -25.02
CA GLY A 419 -12.20 -4.49 -25.50
C GLY A 419 -13.29 -5.46 -25.03
N GLU A 420 -14.46 -5.45 -25.65
CA GLU A 420 -15.51 -6.41 -25.29
C GLU A 420 -15.10 -7.86 -25.63
N PRO A 421 -15.44 -8.86 -24.79
CA PRO A 421 -16.13 -8.73 -23.50
C PRO A 421 -15.19 -8.30 -22.35
N TRP A 422 -15.72 -7.50 -21.42
CA TRP A 422 -15.01 -7.11 -20.17
C TRP A 422 -15.14 -8.09 -19.02
#